data_AF-A0A6I1Z326-F1
#
_entry.id   AF-A0A6I1Z326-F1
#
_cell.length_a   1.000
_cell.length_b   1.000
_cell.length_c   1.000
_cell.angle_alpha   90.00
_cell.angle_beta   90.00
_cell.angle_gamma   90.00
#
_symmetry.space_group_name_H-M   'P 1'
#
loop_
_entity.id
_entity.type
_entity.pdbx_description
1 polymer ?
#
loop_
_entity_poly.entity_id
_entity_poly.type
_entity_poly.pdbx_seq_one_letter_code
_entity_poly.pdbx_strand_id
1 'polypeptide(L)' 'MVEKIAMSVDETVQASGLSRSTVYELIRSGDLQSVKEGSRRLVIAASVRAYFQRRLEEQSQRAA' A
#
# COMPACT_ATOMS: atom_id res chain seq x y z
N MET A 1 8.06 -17.65 -9.96
CA MET A 1 6.90 -16.81 -9.58
C MET A 1 7.23 -15.39 -9.96
N VAL A 2 6.30 -14.65 -10.59
CA VAL A 2 6.51 -13.26 -11.02
C VAL A 2 5.87 -12.33 -10.01
N GLU A 3 6.62 -11.31 -9.59
CA GLU A 3 6.12 -10.28 -8.70
C GLU A 3 5.13 -9.35 -9.41
N LYS A 4 4.02 -9.00 -8.75
CA LYS A 4 3.03 -8.07 -9.30
C LYS A 4 3.56 -6.64 -9.27
N ILE A 5 3.41 -5.92 -10.39
CA ILE A 5 3.74 -4.49 -10.49
C ILE A 5 2.67 -3.65 -9.78
N ALA A 6 1.40 -4.01 -9.95
CA ALA A 6 0.27 -3.35 -9.31
C ALA A 6 -0.81 -4.37 -8.92
N MET A 7 -1.62 -4.00 -7.94
CA MET A 7 -2.63 -4.86 -7.31
C MET A 7 -3.95 -4.10 -7.24
N SER A 8 -5.07 -4.79 -7.38
CA SER A 8 -6.37 -4.23 -6.98
C SER A 8 -6.37 -3.88 -5.48
N VAL A 9 -7.34 -3.08 -5.06
CA VAL A 9 -7.53 -2.77 -3.63
C VAL A 9 -7.68 -4.04 -2.80
N ASP A 10 -8.39 -5.06 -3.33
CA ASP A 10 -8.66 -6.30 -2.60
C ASP A 10 -7.40 -7.15 -2.48
N GLU A 11 -6.61 -7.25 -3.55
CA GLU A 11 -5.30 -7.91 -3.49
C GLU A 11 -4.35 -7.17 -2.55
N THR A 12 -4.43 -5.84 -2.48
CA THR A 12 -3.64 -5.03 -1.54
C THR A 12 -4.04 -5.34 -0.09
N VAL A 13 -5.33 -5.45 0.20
CA VAL A 13 -5.83 -5.90 1.51
C VAL A 13 -5.27 -7.27 1.86
N GLN A 14 -5.36 -8.24 0.94
CA GLN A 14 -4.83 -9.58 1.19
C GLN A 14 -3.31 -9.60 1.39
N ALA A 15 -2.57 -8.81 0.60
CA ALA A 15 -1.11 -8.78 0.66
C ALA A 15 -0.56 -8.03 1.88
N SER A 16 -1.26 -6.98 2.33
CA SER A 16 -0.80 -6.10 3.41
C SER A 16 -1.38 -6.43 4.79
N GLY A 17 -2.49 -7.17 4.84
CA GLY A 17 -3.23 -7.42 6.08
C GLY A 17 -3.99 -6.19 6.61
N LEU A 18 -3.97 -5.06 5.89
CA LEU A 18 -4.70 -3.85 6.27
C LEU A 18 -6.18 -3.96 5.92
N SER A 19 -7.02 -3.28 6.70
CA SER A 19 -8.44 -3.17 6.37
C SER A 19 -8.66 -2.38 5.07
N ARG A 20 -9.78 -2.64 4.39
CA ARG A 20 -10.12 -1.93 3.14
C ARG A 20 -10.24 -0.41 3.35
N SER A 21 -10.82 0.03 4.48
CA SER A 21 -10.91 1.45 4.81
C SER A 21 -9.53 2.07 4.98
N THR A 22 -8.63 1.39 5.70
CA THR A 22 -7.24 1.84 5.87
C THR A 22 -6.51 1.95 4.52
N VAL A 23 -6.68 0.97 3.62
CA VAL A 23 -6.08 1.05 2.28
C VAL A 23 -6.59 2.28 1.53
N TYR A 24 -7.90 2.58 1.59
CA TYR A 24 -8.45 3.78 0.95
C TYR A 24 -7.99 5.08 1.61
N GLU A 25 -7.85 5.12 2.93
CA GLU A 25 -7.30 6.26 3.67
C GLU A 25 -5.86 6.53 3.24
N LEU A 26 -5.03 5.49 3.14
CA LEU A 26 -3.64 5.63 2.69
C LEU A 26 -3.53 6.03 1.21
N ILE A 27 -4.46 5.57 0.36
CA ILE A 27 -4.56 6.07 -1.01
C ILE A 27 -4.93 7.55 -1.03
N ARG A 28 -5.85 7.97 -0.16
CA ARG A 28 -6.32 9.36 -0.06
C ARG A 28 -5.26 10.30 0.52
N SER A 29 -4.48 9.84 1.50
CA SER A 29 -3.35 10.59 2.08
C SER A 29 -2.15 10.68 1.12
N GLY A 30 -2.08 9.79 0.13
CA GLY A 30 -0.95 9.67 -0.78
C GLY A 30 0.16 8.73 -0.29
N ASP A 31 -0.03 8.09 0.88
CA ASP A 31 0.91 7.11 1.42
C ASP A 31 1.01 5.85 0.56
N LEU A 32 -0.10 5.46 -0.08
CA LEU A 32 -0.15 4.42 -1.09
C LEU A 32 -0.41 5.03 -2.48
N GLN A 33 0.55 4.83 -3.38
CA GLN A 33 0.40 5.26 -4.76
C GLN A 33 -0.58 4.33 -5.48
N SER A 34 -1.51 4.92 -6.22
CA SER A 34 -2.42 4.17 -7.07
C SER A 34 -2.69 4.90 -8.37
N VAL A 35 -2.93 4.12 -9.42
CA VAL A 35 -3.33 4.58 -10.74
C VAL A 35 -4.75 4.12 -11.03
N LYS A 36 -5.52 4.97 -11.72
CA LYS A 36 -6.83 4.59 -12.24
C LYS A 36 -6.67 4.26 -13.72
N GLU A 37 -6.95 3.02 -14.09
CA GLU A 37 -6.91 2.54 -15.47
C GLU A 37 -8.31 2.03 -15.85
N GLY A 38 -8.98 2.76 -16.74
CA GLY A 38 -10.41 2.58 -17.01
C GLY A 38 -11.27 2.69 -15.74
N SER A 39 -12.00 1.62 -15.42
CA SER A 39 -12.86 1.55 -14.23
C SER A 39 -12.14 1.07 -12.97
N ARG A 40 -10.92 0.53 -13.09
CA ARG A 40 -10.21 -0.12 -11.98
C ARG A 40 -9.17 0.81 -11.37
N ARG A 41 -9.06 0.76 -10.04
CA ARG A 41 -7.94 1.35 -9.30
C ARG A 41 -6.92 0.26 -9.00
N LEU A 42 -5.66 0.52 -9.34
CA LEU A 42 -4.53 -0.35 -9.07
C LEU A 42 -3.54 0.35 -8.14
N VAL A 43 -3.21 -0.29 -7.03
CA VAL A 43 -2.20 0.14 -6.06
C VAL A 43 -0.84 -0.37 -6.51
N ILE A 44 0.16 0.52 -6.52
CA ILE A 44 1.53 0.17 -6.93
C ILE A 44 2.18 -0.66 -5.82
N ALA A 45 2.59 -1.89 -6.14
CA ALA A 45 3.12 -2.84 -5.14
C ALA A 45 4.38 -2.31 -4.45
N ALA A 46 5.24 -1.60 -5.19
CA ALA A 46 6.42 -0.94 -4.63
C ALA A 46 6.06 0.12 -3.57
N SER A 47 4.96 0.85 -3.76
CA SER A 47 4.53 1.87 -2.79
C SER A 47 4.05 1.26 -1.48
N VAL A 48 3.39 0.09 -1.55
CA VAL A 48 2.96 -0.67 -0.35
C VAL A 48 4.18 -1.09 0.47
N ARG A 49 5.22 -1.63 -0.18
CA ARG A 49 6.47 -1.97 0.52
C ARG A 49 7.15 -0.75 1.13
N ALA A 50 7.26 0.33 0.36
CA ALA A 50 7.87 1.56 0.83
C ALA A 50 7.11 2.14 2.05
N TYR A 51 5.79 2.04 2.07
CA TYR A 51 4.98 2.44 3.24
C TYR A 51 5.38 1.67 4.50
N PHE A 52 5.44 0.33 4.44
CA PHE A 52 5.81 -0.48 5.61
C PHE A 52 7.26 -0.26 6.05
N GLN A 53 8.19 -0.06 5.11
CA GLN A 53 9.58 0.27 5.43
C GLN A 53 9.67 1.59 6.21
N ARG A 54 9.02 2.66 5.75
CA ARG A 54 8.96 3.94 6.47
C ARG A 54 8.35 3.77 7.87
N ARG A 55 7.26 3.01 7.98
CA ARG A 55 6.61 2.75 9.28
C ARG A 55 7.51 2.02 10.27
N LEU A 56 8.28 1.05 9.79
CA LEU A 56 9.24 0.32 10.61
C LEU A 56 10.35 1.24 11.13
N GLU A 57 10.89 2.09 10.25
CA GLU A 57 11.91 3.09 10.61
C GLU A 57 11.37 4.08 11.66
N GLU A 58 10.18 4.65 11.46
CA GLU A 58 9.52 5.54 12.41
C GLU A 58 9.31 4.90 13.79
N GLN A 59 8.92 3.61 13.82
CA GLN A 59 8.73 2.87 15.08
C GLN A 59 10.07 2.65 15.79
N SER A 60 11.12 2.31 15.06
CA SER A 60 12.46 2.12 15.62
C SER A 60 13.02 3.40 16.23
N GLN A 61 12.82 4.55 15.57
CA GLN A 61 13.30 5.86 16.03
C GLN A 61 12.59 6.34 17.29
N ARG A 62 11.31 5.96 17.49
CA ARG A 62 10.55 6.33 18.70
C ARG A 62 10.91 5.49 19.92
N ALA A 63 11.51 4.32 19.72
CA ALA A 63 11.88 3.41 20.79
C ALA A 63 13.30 3.66 21.34
N ALA A 64 14.09 4.52 20.69
CA ALA A 64 15.44 4.94 21.07
C ALA A 64 15.42 6.28 21.81
#